data_AF-A0A1D7ULH7-F1
#
_entry.id   AF-A0A1D7ULH7-F1
#
_cell.length_a   1.000
_cell.length_b   1.000
_cell.length_c   1.000
_cell.angle_alpha   90.00
_cell.angle_beta   90.00
_cell.angle_gamma   90.00
#
_symmetry.space_group_name_H-M   'P 1'
#
loop_
_entity.id
_entity.type
_entity.pdbx_description
1 polymer ?
#
loop_
_entity_poly.entity_id
_entity_poly.type
_entity_poly.pdbx_seq_one_letter_code
_entity_poly.pdbx_strand_id
1 'polypeptide(L)' 'MRVTEGVRKIIVEWHGKGVPPEETARSLRIPIDEVKAIILQAHPAPAPEKPAGIGDNRRES' A
#
# COMPACT_ATOMS: atom_id res chain seq x y z
N MET A 1 -13.96 -1.05 -15.76
CA MET A 1 -12.76 -0.35 -16.27
C MET A 1 -11.55 -1.06 -15.68
N ARG A 2 -10.54 -1.43 -16.48
CA ARG A 2 -9.30 -2.06 -15.96
C ARG A 2 -8.21 -0.99 -15.97
N VAL A 3 -7.68 -0.64 -14.81
CA VAL A 3 -6.49 0.21 -14.72
C VAL A 3 -5.33 -0.53 -15.40
N THR A 4 -4.76 0.05 -16.45
CA THR A 4 -3.70 -0.58 -17.23
C THR A 4 -2.40 -0.62 -16.43
N GLU A 5 -1.48 -1.52 -16.79
CA GLU A 5 -0.20 -1.68 -16.08
C GLU A 5 0.64 -0.38 -16.07
N GLY A 6 0.54 0.42 -17.12
CA GLY A 6 1.16 1.75 -17.16
C GLY A 6 0.60 2.72 -16.10
N VAL A 7 -0.72 2.74 -15.93
CA VAL A 7 -1.37 3.65 -14.98
C VAL A 7 -1.03 3.28 -13.53
N ARG A 8 -1.01 1.99 -13.18
CA ARG A 8 -0.58 1.55 -11.84
C ARG A 8 0.88 1.90 -11.54
N LYS A 9 1.77 1.85 -12.54
CA LYS A 9 3.17 2.27 -12.35
C LYS A 9 3.28 3.76 -12.04
N ILE A 10 2.51 4.59 -12.74
CA ILE A 10 2.45 6.05 -12.51
C ILE A 10 1.95 6.35 -11.09
N ILE A 11 0.89 5.68 -10.64
CA ILE A 11 0.32 5.88 -9.30
C ILE A 11 1.35 5.60 -8.20
N VAL A 12 2.09 4.48 -8.30
CA VAL A 12 3.12 4.11 -7.32
C VAL A 12 4.30 5.06 -7.34
N GLU A 13 4.74 5.49 -8.53
CA GLU A 13 5.82 6.46 -8.68
C GLU A 13 5.46 7.82 -8.06
N TRP A 14 4.24 8.29 -8.29
CA TRP A 14 3.75 9.55 -7.76
C TRP A 14 3.59 9.51 -6.24
N HIS A 15 3.09 8.40 -5.71
CA HIS A 15 3.04 8.17 -4.26
C HIS A 15 4.45 8.19 -3.65
N GLY A 16 5.45 7.57 -4.30
CA GLY A 16 6.85 7.62 -3.87
C GLY A 16 7.47 9.03 -3.92
N LYS A 17 6.95 9.93 -4.76
CA LYS A 17 7.32 11.35 -4.82
C LYS A 17 6.57 12.23 -3.80
N GLY A 18 5.65 11.65 -3.02
CA GLY A 18 4.85 12.37 -2.02
C GLY A 18 3.55 12.99 -2.55
N VAL A 19 3.12 12.63 -3.76
CA VAL A 19 1.84 13.10 -4.31
C VAL A 19 0.69 12.34 -3.63
N PRO A 20 -0.34 13.03 -3.09
CA PRO A 20 -1.45 12.36 -2.44
C PRO A 20 -2.33 11.60 -3.47
N PRO A 21 -3.03 10.54 -3.03
CA PRO A 21 -3.88 9.76 -3.91
C PRO A 21 -5.03 10.57 -4.51
N GLU A 22 -5.51 11.61 -3.84
CA GLU A 22 -6.56 12.53 -4.32
C GLU A 22 -6.13 13.33 -5.55
N GLU A 23 -4.90 13.84 -5.53
CA GLU A 23 -4.32 14.57 -6.65
C GLU A 23 -4.04 13.62 -7.83
N THR A 24 -3.53 12.43 -7.53
CA THR A 24 -3.32 11.37 -8.52
C THR A 24 -4.65 10.97 -9.19
N ALA A 25 -5.71 10.77 -8.41
CA ALA A 25 -7.05 10.43 -8.89
C ALA A 25 -7.63 11.52 -9.82
N ARG A 26 -7.50 12.80 -9.42
CA ARG A 26 -7.93 13.93 -10.23
C ARG A 26 -7.14 14.03 -11.54
N SER A 27 -5.82 13.81 -11.48
CA SER A 27 -4.92 13.93 -12.63
C SER A 27 -5.13 12.82 -13.66
N LEU A 28 -5.33 11.59 -13.19
CA LEU A 28 -5.51 10.42 -14.04
C LEU A 28 -7.00 10.13 -14.35
N ARG A 29 -7.93 10.94 -13.83
CA ARG A 29 -9.39 10.76 -13.93
C ARG A 29 -9.86 9.34 -13.61
N ILE A 30 -9.29 8.77 -12.57
CA ILE A 30 -9.64 7.45 -12.04
C ILE A 30 -10.21 7.61 -10.63
N PRO A 31 -11.12 6.72 -10.21
CA PRO A 31 -11.71 6.79 -8.88
C PRO A 31 -10.63 6.66 -7.80
N ILE A 32 -10.76 7.47 -6.75
CA ILE A 32 -9.84 7.50 -5.61
C ILE A 32 -9.70 6.12 -4.94
N ASP A 33 -10.77 5.32 -4.95
CA ASP A 33 -10.78 3.97 -4.39
C ASP A 33 -9.78 3.04 -5.11
N GLU A 34 -9.73 3.11 -6.45
CA GLU A 34 -8.75 2.35 -7.25
C GLU A 34 -7.32 2.82 -6.98
N VAL A 35 -7.11 4.14 -6.88
CA VAL A 35 -5.78 4.69 -6.56
C VAL A 35 -5.31 4.20 -5.19
N LYS A 36 -6.17 4.26 -4.18
CA LYS A 36 -5.89 3.74 -2.83
C LYS A 36 -5.65 2.24 -2.85
N ALA A 37 -6.45 1.46 -3.59
CA ALA A 37 -6.27 0.02 -3.72
C ALA A 37 -4.91 -0.34 -4.36
N ILE A 38 -4.48 0.40 -5.39
CA ILE A 38 -3.19 0.21 -6.05
C ILE A 38 -2.02 0.55 -5.13
N ILE A 39 -2.10 1.68 -4.40
CA ILE A 39 -1.07 2.07 -3.42
C ILE A 39 -1.01 1.03 -2.30
N LEU A 40 -2.15 0.60 -1.78
CA LEU A 40 -2.26 -0.43 -0.74
C LEU A 40 -1.70 -1.78 -1.21
N GLN A 41 -1.91 -2.15 -2.47
CA GLN A 41 -1.37 -3.37 -3.05
C GLN A 41 0.14 -3.27 -3.30
N ALA A 42 0.64 -2.10 -3.73
CA ALA A 42 2.06 -1.88 -4.03
C ALA A 42 2.92 -1.70 -2.78
N HIS A 43 2.39 -1.01 -1.76
CA HIS A 43 2.97 -0.86 -0.44
C HIS A 43 1.90 -1.27 0.57
N PRO A 44 1.78 -2.57 0.88
CA PRO A 44 0.94 -3.00 1.98
C PRO A 44 1.38 -2.24 3.23
N ALA A 45 0.42 -1.62 3.93
CA ALA A 45 0.70 -1.00 5.21
C ALA A 45 1.49 -2.01 6.06
N PRO A 46 2.56 -1.57 6.76
CA PRO A 46 3.32 -2.48 7.61
C PRO A 46 2.31 -3.19 8.49
N ALA A 47 2.22 -4.51 8.33
CA ALA A 47 1.29 -5.33 9.10
C ALA A 47 1.52 -4.96 10.57
N PRO A 48 0.46 -4.82 11.38
CA PRO A 48 0.64 -4.63 12.81
C PRO A 48 1.58 -5.74 13.26
N GLU A 49 2.72 -5.31 13.78
CA GLU A 49 3.84 -6.12 14.21
C GLU A 49 3.24 -7.29 14.99
N LYS A 50 3.50 -8.53 14.54
CA LYS A 50 3.06 -9.73 15.27
C LYS A 50 3.30 -9.46 16.76
N PRO A 51 2.34 -9.67 17.69
CA PRO A 51 2.71 -9.71 19.08
C PRO A 51 3.80 -10.77 19.17
N ALA A 52 5.03 -10.33 19.50
CA ALA A 52 6.13 -11.23 19.73
C ALA A 52 5.59 -12.28 20.69
N GLY A 53 5.58 -13.54 20.25
CA GLY A 53 5.10 -14.64 21.07
C GLY A 53 5.94 -14.69 22.32
N ILE A 54 5.45 -14.08 23.40
CA ILE A 54 5.94 -14.28 24.75
C ILE A 54 5.48 -15.68 25.13
N GLY A 55 6.27 -16.64 24.69
CA GLY A 55 6.12 -18.06 24.93
C GLY A 55 7.48 -18.70 25.09
N ASP A 56 8.42 -18.00 25.73
CA ASP A 56 9.64 -18.62 26.22
C ASP A 56 9.30 -19.37 27.51
N ASN A 57 8.69 -20.53 27.35
CA ASN A 57 8.67 -21.57 28.37
C ASN A 57 9.53 -22.72 27.87
N ARG A 58 10.86 -22.54 27.91
CA ARG A 58 11.80 -23.64 27.76
C ARG A 58 12.81 -23.63 28.91
N ARG A 59 12.34 -24.17 30.04
CA ARG A 59 13.03 -25.22 30.82
C ARG A 59 14.55 -25.06 30.89
N GLU A 60 15.03 -24.44 31.98
CA GLU A 60 16.37 -24.71 32.50
C GLU A 60 16.26 -25.61 33.74
N SER A 61 17.20 -26.55 33.82
CA SER A 61 17.24 -27.77 34.63
C SER A 61 17.50 -27.58 36.12
#